data_AF-A0A151AF28-F1
#
_entry.id   AF-A0A151AF28-F1
#
_cell.length_a   1.000
_cell.length_b   1.000
_cell.length_c   1.000
_cell.angle_alpha   90.00
_cell.angle_beta   90.00
_cell.angle_gamma   90.00
#
_symmetry.space_group_name_H-M   'P 1'
#
loop_
_entity.id
_entity.type
_entity.pdbx_description
1 polymer ?
#
loop_
_entity_poly.entity_id
_entity_poly.type
_entity_poly.pdbx_seq_one_letter_code
_entity_poly.pdbx_strand_id
1 'polypeptide(L)'
;MEGMALGLEVEYWVIDGAGRLCAGEEVVAAHDRICHEFVAPMVEFETPPSDDLETVCRDLREVLEAGTEAATDADKHLVPLGTPLVSETMPAISERGRLLERLYGEGIEYAKHCAGTHVHFDKRAVPDQLNLLTALDPVLALVASSPYYDGQRLAHSSRAYVYRYETGREFSRYRDLWEYTDSMNEWNTRLADTYEELRVLAAERGIDEATFERHIEPENSVLTPVRLRLGSPTVEWRAPDAALPSQLLALLEDVTTAVSALDGRSLEIGEEPDIDGETVTVPAFEELRDLTREAIVEGRTPAVEAYLDAMGIDSGRYSPLSEEIAAGERIDHERARELRLEYAARLREDVAAL
;
A
#
# COMPACT_ATOMS: atom_id res chain seq x y z
N MET A 1 25.39 -1.74 -15.92
CA MET A 1 24.47 -0.73 -15.34
C MET A 1 24.35 -1.08 -13.89
N GLU A 2 24.50 -0.12 -13.00
CA GLU A 2 24.23 -0.31 -11.56
C GLU A 2 22.73 -0.59 -11.40
N GLY A 3 22.35 -1.62 -10.64
CA GLY A 3 20.94 -1.96 -10.41
C GLY A 3 20.24 -0.82 -9.65
N MET A 4 18.91 -0.73 -9.77
CA MET A 4 18.13 0.20 -8.95
C MET A 4 17.94 -0.44 -7.58
N ALA A 5 18.41 0.20 -6.51
CA ALA A 5 18.12 -0.32 -5.18
C ALA A 5 16.63 -0.15 -4.87
N LEU A 6 16.06 -1.17 -4.25
CA LEU A 6 14.68 -1.19 -3.80
C LEU A 6 14.55 -1.73 -2.38
N GLY A 7 13.56 -1.21 -1.66
CA GLY A 7 13.13 -1.69 -0.34
C GLY A 7 11.64 -1.99 -0.34
N LEU A 8 11.23 -2.94 0.49
CA LEU A 8 9.86 -3.38 0.66
C LEU A 8 9.47 -3.25 2.15
N GLU A 9 8.29 -2.69 2.38
CA GLU A 9 7.60 -2.65 3.67
C GLU A 9 6.24 -3.35 3.50
N VAL A 10 5.85 -4.22 4.43
CA VAL A 10 4.53 -4.88 4.41
C VAL A 10 3.90 -4.90 5.80
N GLU A 11 2.64 -4.50 5.87
CA GLU A 11 1.86 -4.44 7.10
C GLU A 11 1.00 -5.71 7.26
N TYR A 12 1.02 -6.36 8.42
CA TYR A 12 0.15 -7.50 8.74
C TYR A 12 -0.61 -7.30 10.04
N TRP A 13 -1.82 -7.89 10.11
CA TRP A 13 -2.60 -7.91 11.33
C TRP A 13 -2.16 -9.03 12.25
N VAL A 14 -2.24 -8.79 13.55
CA VAL A 14 -1.97 -9.78 14.61
C VAL A 14 -3.29 -10.24 15.23
N ILE A 15 -3.49 -11.56 15.29
CA ILE A 15 -4.66 -12.19 15.89
C ILE A 15 -4.28 -13.18 16.99
N ASP A 16 -5.19 -13.39 17.94
CA ASP A 16 -5.12 -14.50 18.89
C ASP A 16 -5.58 -15.84 18.27
N GLY A 17 -5.42 -16.94 19.00
CA GLY A 17 -5.92 -18.27 18.59
C GLY A 17 -7.44 -18.38 18.40
N ALA A 18 -8.22 -17.33 18.69
CA ALA A 18 -9.65 -17.24 18.40
C ALA A 18 -9.97 -16.28 17.25
N GLY A 19 -8.97 -15.81 16.50
CA GLY A 19 -9.12 -14.92 15.35
C GLY A 19 -9.41 -13.45 15.71
N ARG A 20 -9.27 -13.06 16.97
CA ARG A 20 -9.50 -11.68 17.42
C ARG A 20 -8.24 -10.86 17.23
N LEU A 21 -8.39 -9.64 16.71
CA LEU A 21 -7.29 -8.69 16.64
C LEU A 21 -6.74 -8.46 18.05
N CYS A 22 -5.42 -8.57 18.20
CA CYS A 22 -4.73 -8.39 19.46
C CYS A 22 -3.40 -7.68 19.21
N ALA A 23 -2.78 -7.16 20.26
CA ALA A 23 -1.58 -6.35 20.11
C ALA A 23 -0.36 -7.20 19.69
N GLY A 24 0.56 -6.60 18.93
CA GLY A 24 1.70 -7.26 18.29
C GLY A 24 3.06 -7.11 18.98
N GLU A 25 3.12 -6.82 20.28
CA GLU A 25 4.37 -6.46 20.96
C GLU A 25 5.47 -7.53 20.86
N GLU A 26 5.11 -8.81 20.95
CA GLU A 26 6.05 -9.93 20.86
C GLU A 26 6.61 -10.07 19.44
N VAL A 27 5.81 -9.75 18.42
CA VAL A 27 6.23 -9.77 17.02
C VAL A 27 7.20 -8.63 16.73
N VAL A 28 6.89 -7.41 17.21
CA VAL A 28 7.77 -6.24 17.10
C VAL A 28 9.10 -6.47 17.82
N ALA A 29 9.08 -7.13 18.97
CA ALA A 29 10.31 -7.42 19.72
C ALA A 29 11.19 -8.51 19.08
N ALA A 30 10.70 -9.22 18.06
CA ALA A 30 11.38 -10.37 17.46
C ALA A 30 12.56 -9.97 16.56
N HIS A 31 12.50 -8.79 15.93
CA HIS A 31 13.50 -8.33 14.99
C HIS A 31 13.55 -6.80 14.90
N ASP A 32 14.73 -6.21 14.77
CA ASP A 32 14.92 -4.75 14.68
C ASP A 32 14.32 -4.09 13.43
N ARG A 33 13.78 -4.90 12.50
CA ARG A 33 13.11 -4.48 11.24
C ARG A 33 11.61 -4.77 11.26
N ILE A 34 11.07 -5.00 12.44
CA ILE A 34 9.63 -5.12 12.66
C ILE A 34 9.24 -3.95 13.56
N CYS A 35 8.26 -3.17 13.15
CA CYS A 35 7.78 -2.05 13.92
C CYS A 35 6.25 -2.09 14.08
N HIS A 36 5.75 -1.25 14.98
CA HIS A 36 4.32 -1.05 15.12
C HIS A 36 3.84 -0.07 14.06
N GLU A 37 2.72 -0.38 13.39
CA GLU A 37 2.06 0.57 12.50
C GLU A 37 0.73 1.02 13.08
N PHE A 38 0.53 2.34 13.19
CA PHE A 38 -0.66 3.10 13.62
C PHE A 38 -1.50 2.60 14.83
N VAL A 39 -1.95 1.34 14.85
CA VAL A 39 -2.75 0.64 15.86
C VAL A 39 -2.03 -0.59 16.43
N ALA A 40 -2.37 -0.98 17.66
CA ALA A 40 -1.71 -2.10 18.34
C ALA A 40 -1.72 -3.44 17.57
N PRO A 41 -2.80 -3.81 16.84
CA PRO A 41 -2.85 -5.07 16.10
C PRO A 41 -2.17 -5.07 14.74
N MET A 42 -1.53 -3.98 14.32
CA MET A 42 -0.86 -3.90 13.03
C MET A 42 0.64 -3.75 13.24
N VAL A 43 1.41 -4.56 12.52
CA VAL A 43 2.86 -4.57 12.56
C VAL A 43 3.39 -4.49 11.14
N GLU A 44 4.48 -3.78 10.94
CA GLU A 44 5.13 -3.59 9.66
C GLU A 44 6.47 -4.33 9.64
N PHE A 45 6.77 -4.98 8.52
CA PHE A 45 7.99 -5.72 8.24
C PHE A 45 8.77 -5.02 7.15
N GLU A 46 10.04 -4.69 7.40
CA GLU A 46 10.86 -3.89 6.50
C GLU A 46 12.07 -4.69 5.99
N THR A 47 12.40 -4.48 4.72
CA THR A 47 13.65 -4.96 4.11
C THR A 47 14.63 -3.81 3.90
N PRO A 48 15.95 -4.05 4.04
CA PRO A 48 16.95 -3.05 3.70
C PRO A 48 16.97 -2.83 2.18
N PRO A 49 17.39 -1.64 1.73
CA PRO A 49 17.52 -1.37 0.30
C PRO A 49 18.57 -2.29 -0.33
N SER A 50 18.23 -2.92 -1.45
CA SER A 50 19.09 -3.82 -2.23
C SER A 50 18.83 -3.64 -3.72
N ASP A 51 19.88 -3.70 -4.54
CA ASP A 51 19.78 -3.71 -6.00
C ASP A 51 19.59 -5.12 -6.60
N ASP A 52 19.47 -6.12 -5.74
CA ASP A 52 19.27 -7.51 -6.06
C ASP A 52 17.97 -8.04 -5.42
N LEU A 53 17.02 -8.45 -6.27
CA LEU A 53 15.72 -9.01 -5.86
C LEU A 53 15.88 -10.32 -5.07
N GLU A 54 16.91 -11.14 -5.34
CA GLU A 54 17.15 -12.36 -4.57
C GLU A 54 17.51 -12.02 -3.12
N THR A 55 18.32 -10.97 -2.92
CA THR A 55 18.63 -10.43 -1.60
C THR A 55 17.39 -9.86 -0.91
N VAL A 56 16.52 -9.12 -1.60
CA VAL A 56 15.26 -8.63 -1.00
C VAL A 56 14.36 -9.79 -0.57
N CYS A 57 14.23 -10.84 -1.40
CA CYS A 57 13.47 -12.04 -1.08
C CYS A 57 14.00 -12.75 0.18
N ARG A 58 15.32 -12.96 0.27
CA ARG A 58 15.95 -13.58 1.44
C ARG A 58 15.72 -12.74 2.70
N ASP A 59 15.93 -11.44 2.62
CA ASP A 59 15.81 -10.54 3.77
C ASP A 59 14.34 -10.43 4.24
N LEU A 60 13.38 -10.43 3.31
CA LEU A 60 11.95 -10.49 3.64
C LEU A 60 11.62 -11.80 4.35
N ARG A 61 12.07 -12.93 3.81
CA ARG A 61 11.86 -14.26 4.42
C ARG A 61 12.41 -14.30 5.84
N GLU A 62 13.65 -13.86 6.06
CA GLU A 62 14.28 -13.85 7.38
C GLU A 62 13.44 -13.08 8.41
N VAL A 63 13.01 -11.87 8.05
CA VAL A 63 12.22 -10.99 8.93
C VAL A 63 10.82 -11.56 9.19
N LEU A 64 10.18 -12.17 8.18
CA LEU A 64 8.87 -12.81 8.33
C LEU A 64 8.93 -14.12 9.14
N GLU A 65 9.97 -14.92 8.98
CA GLU A 65 10.20 -16.14 9.77
C GLU A 65 10.34 -15.77 11.26
N ALA A 66 11.14 -14.76 11.58
CA ALA A 66 11.32 -14.27 12.95
C ALA A 66 9.99 -13.80 13.57
N GLY A 67 9.21 -12.99 12.84
CA GLY A 67 7.91 -12.51 13.35
C GLY A 67 6.85 -13.61 13.46
N THR A 68 6.82 -14.56 12.53
CA THR A 68 5.88 -15.69 12.56
C THR A 68 6.19 -16.68 13.69
N GLU A 69 7.48 -16.93 13.95
CA GLU A 69 7.93 -17.74 15.09
C GLU A 69 7.54 -17.06 16.41
N ALA A 70 7.83 -15.77 16.56
CA ALA A 70 7.46 -15.02 17.76
C ALA A 70 5.94 -14.94 17.99
N ALA A 71 5.15 -14.77 16.92
CA ALA A 71 3.69 -14.85 17.01
C ALA A 71 3.24 -16.23 17.51
N THR A 72 3.80 -17.30 16.94
CA THR A 72 3.45 -18.68 17.30
C THR A 72 3.79 -18.98 18.77
N ASP A 73 4.96 -18.57 19.25
CA ASP A 73 5.39 -18.73 20.64
C ASP A 73 4.48 -17.99 21.64
N ALA A 74 3.79 -16.94 21.18
CA ALA A 74 2.83 -16.16 21.95
C ALA A 74 1.37 -16.61 21.78
N ASP A 75 1.10 -17.77 21.14
CA ASP A 75 -0.24 -18.24 20.78
C ASP A 75 -1.03 -17.24 19.89
N LYS A 76 -0.31 -16.54 19.01
CA LYS A 76 -0.81 -15.54 18.05
C LYS A 76 -0.49 -15.94 16.61
N HIS A 77 -1.11 -15.22 15.67
CA HIS A 77 -0.88 -15.40 14.24
C HIS A 77 -0.88 -14.07 13.49
N LEU A 78 -0.20 -14.06 12.33
CA LEU A 78 -0.18 -12.93 11.39
C LEU A 78 -1.19 -13.14 10.27
N VAL A 79 -1.80 -12.08 9.74
CA VAL A 79 -2.86 -12.14 8.72
C VAL A 79 -2.56 -11.21 7.53
N PRO A 80 -2.53 -11.73 6.29
CA PRO A 80 -2.16 -11.00 5.07
C PRO A 80 -3.37 -10.37 4.36
N LEU A 81 -4.18 -9.60 5.07
CA LEU A 81 -5.40 -8.98 4.52
C LEU A 81 -5.31 -7.46 4.59
N GLY A 82 -5.73 -6.77 3.52
CA GLY A 82 -5.64 -5.31 3.44
C GLY A 82 -6.63 -4.59 4.37
N THR A 83 -7.62 -5.29 4.93
CA THR A 83 -8.56 -4.77 5.93
C THR A 83 -8.80 -5.79 7.04
N PRO A 84 -9.30 -5.37 8.22
CA PRO A 84 -9.68 -6.30 9.28
C PRO A 84 -10.98 -7.06 8.97
N LEU A 85 -11.57 -6.94 7.77
CA LEU A 85 -12.86 -7.50 7.34
C LEU A 85 -14.10 -6.85 7.99
N VAL A 86 -14.10 -6.66 9.31
CA VAL A 86 -15.15 -6.01 10.12
C VAL A 86 -14.55 -4.87 10.91
N SER A 87 -15.34 -3.81 11.16
CA SER A 87 -14.87 -2.67 11.94
C SER A 87 -14.59 -3.10 13.38
N GLU A 88 -13.47 -2.63 13.92
CA GLU A 88 -13.03 -2.87 15.28
C GLU A 88 -12.50 -1.56 15.86
N THR A 89 -12.81 -1.29 17.13
CA THR A 89 -12.31 -0.09 17.80
C THR A 89 -10.83 -0.26 18.14
N MET A 90 -9.98 0.41 17.37
CA MET A 90 -8.54 0.36 17.52
C MET A 90 -7.99 1.78 17.73
N PRO A 91 -7.57 2.13 18.96
CA PRO A 91 -7.00 3.45 19.22
C PRO A 91 -5.60 3.56 18.65
N ALA A 92 -5.23 4.77 18.22
CA ALA A 92 -3.86 5.05 17.83
C ALA A 92 -2.88 4.90 19.01
N ILE A 93 -1.77 4.21 18.76
CA ILE A 93 -0.76 3.92 19.79
C ILE A 93 0.31 5.01 19.89
N SER A 94 0.59 5.73 18.79
CA SER A 94 1.63 6.76 18.73
C SER A 94 1.08 8.19 18.91
N GLU A 95 1.95 9.13 19.30
CA GLU A 95 1.59 10.55 19.37
C GLU A 95 1.17 11.10 17.99
N ARG A 96 1.89 10.70 16.93
CA ARG A 96 1.56 11.05 15.55
C ARG A 96 0.20 10.49 15.16
N GLY A 97 -0.11 9.23 15.49
CA GLY A 97 -1.42 8.64 15.20
C GLY A 97 -2.55 9.41 15.89
N ARG A 98 -2.39 9.76 17.17
CA ARG A 98 -3.37 10.59 17.90
C ARG A 98 -3.49 12.00 17.31
N LEU A 99 -2.39 12.59 16.82
CA LEU A 99 -2.44 13.86 16.10
C LEU A 99 -3.29 13.73 14.83
N LEU A 100 -3.06 12.68 14.04
CA LEU A 100 -3.83 12.39 12.83
C LEU A 100 -5.30 12.14 13.15
N GLU A 101 -5.63 11.50 14.27
CA GLU A 101 -7.03 11.37 14.73
C GLU A 101 -7.69 12.73 14.98
N ARG A 102 -6.98 13.68 15.60
CA ARG A 102 -7.52 15.05 15.77
C ARG A 102 -7.61 15.80 14.44
N LEU A 103 -6.62 15.62 13.57
CA LEU A 103 -6.50 16.33 12.30
C LEU A 103 -7.54 15.86 11.29
N TYR A 104 -7.77 14.56 11.18
CA TYR A 104 -8.69 13.97 10.19
C TYR A 104 -10.09 13.69 10.77
N GLY A 105 -10.24 13.57 12.09
CA GLY A 105 -11.51 13.24 12.73
C GLY A 105 -12.00 11.86 12.30
N GLU A 106 -13.31 11.73 12.03
CA GLU A 106 -13.91 10.48 11.49
C GLU A 106 -13.27 10.05 10.15
N GLY A 107 -12.69 11.00 9.39
CA GLY A 107 -11.99 10.70 8.14
C GLY A 107 -10.73 9.85 8.28
N ILE A 108 -10.22 9.62 9.50
CA ILE A 108 -9.07 8.72 9.75
C ILE A 108 -9.47 7.27 9.97
N GLU A 109 -10.74 6.99 10.29
CA GLU A 109 -11.17 5.68 10.79
C GLU A 109 -10.78 4.57 9.81
N TYR A 110 -10.98 4.83 8.52
CA TYR A 110 -10.54 4.01 7.40
C TYR A 110 -9.05 3.70 7.41
N ALA A 111 -8.19 4.69 7.65
CA ALA A 111 -6.74 4.50 7.66
C ALA A 111 -6.28 3.56 8.79
N LYS A 112 -7.03 3.50 9.90
CA LYS A 112 -6.75 2.57 11.02
C LYS A 112 -7.12 1.13 10.71
N HIS A 113 -7.84 0.92 9.61
CA HIS A 113 -8.39 -0.35 9.15
C HIS A 113 -7.78 -0.78 7.81
N CYS A 114 -6.67 -0.17 7.40
CA CYS A 114 -6.00 -0.48 6.13
C CYS A 114 -4.58 -0.97 6.40
N ALA A 115 -4.27 -2.18 5.96
CA ALA A 115 -2.92 -2.72 5.92
C ALA A 115 -2.43 -2.76 4.45
N GLY A 116 -1.26 -2.20 4.18
CA GLY A 116 -0.70 -2.04 2.84
C GLY A 116 0.66 -2.70 2.64
N THR A 117 1.15 -2.59 1.41
CA THR A 117 2.54 -2.82 1.07
C THR A 117 3.12 -1.54 0.47
N HIS A 118 4.33 -1.17 0.88
CA HIS A 118 5.08 -0.05 0.31
C HIS A 118 6.35 -0.55 -0.37
N VAL A 119 6.66 0.00 -1.54
CA VAL A 119 7.89 -0.27 -2.27
C VAL A 119 8.65 1.04 -2.46
N HIS A 120 9.91 1.04 -2.07
CA HIS A 120 10.80 2.19 -2.14
C HIS A 120 11.80 1.96 -3.26
N PHE A 121 11.74 2.77 -4.31
CA PHE A 121 12.68 2.73 -5.42
C PHE A 121 13.70 3.86 -5.31
N ASP A 122 14.96 3.59 -5.59
CA ASP A 122 15.95 4.66 -5.81
C ASP A 122 15.47 5.65 -6.88
N LYS A 123 15.71 6.94 -6.63
CA LYS A 123 15.33 8.02 -7.55
C LYS A 123 16.09 7.93 -8.87
N ARG A 124 15.37 7.78 -9.98
CA ARG A 124 15.89 7.91 -11.35
C ARG A 124 14.87 8.62 -12.21
N ALA A 125 15.31 9.55 -13.07
CA ALA A 125 14.44 10.31 -13.97
C ALA A 125 13.11 10.71 -13.29
N VAL A 126 13.20 11.33 -12.11
CA VAL A 126 12.13 11.32 -11.09
C VAL A 126 10.73 11.67 -11.62
N PRO A 127 10.52 12.69 -12.49
CA PRO A 127 9.19 12.94 -13.06
C PRO A 127 8.60 11.74 -13.81
N ASP A 128 9.38 11.09 -14.67
CA ASP A 128 8.95 9.92 -15.43
C ASP A 128 8.71 8.72 -14.50
N GLN A 129 9.54 8.54 -13.48
CA GLN A 129 9.35 7.49 -12.46
C GLN A 129 8.05 7.71 -11.66
N LEU A 130 7.77 8.94 -11.24
CA LEU A 130 6.52 9.30 -10.57
C LEU A 130 5.31 9.03 -11.47
N ASN A 131 5.39 9.42 -12.75
CA ASN A 131 4.31 9.22 -13.72
C ASN A 131 4.08 7.75 -14.04
N LEU A 132 5.15 6.95 -14.20
CA LEU A 132 5.03 5.52 -14.43
C LEU A 132 4.40 4.80 -13.23
N LEU A 133 4.89 5.05 -12.00
CA LEU A 133 4.32 4.44 -10.79
C LEU A 133 2.86 4.87 -10.56
N THR A 134 2.51 6.08 -11.02
CA THR A 134 1.12 6.57 -11.03
C THR A 134 0.29 5.77 -12.05
N ALA A 135 0.83 5.55 -13.25
CA ALA A 135 0.18 4.76 -14.31
C ALA A 135 0.01 3.28 -13.93
N LEU A 136 0.91 2.73 -13.11
CA LEU A 136 0.83 1.36 -12.60
C LEU A 136 -0.16 1.19 -11.44
N ASP A 137 -0.93 2.19 -11.06
CA ASP A 137 -1.89 2.07 -9.97
C ASP A 137 -2.92 0.91 -10.12
N PRO A 138 -3.43 0.57 -11.33
CA PRO A 138 -4.30 -0.60 -11.53
C PRO A 138 -3.68 -1.96 -11.14
N VAL A 139 -2.35 -2.04 -11.00
CA VAL A 139 -1.63 -3.25 -10.55
C VAL A 139 -2.10 -3.73 -9.17
N LEU A 140 -2.67 -2.85 -8.34
CA LEU A 140 -3.25 -3.23 -7.06
C LEU A 140 -4.28 -4.37 -7.16
N ALA A 141 -4.95 -4.52 -8.32
CA ALA A 141 -5.93 -5.58 -8.53
C ALA A 141 -5.33 -6.99 -8.49
N LEU A 142 -4.04 -7.12 -8.82
CA LEU A 142 -3.33 -8.40 -8.89
C LEU A 142 -3.03 -9.00 -7.51
N VAL A 143 -2.97 -8.16 -6.47
CA VAL A 143 -2.66 -8.58 -5.10
C VAL A 143 -3.71 -8.09 -4.10
N ALA A 144 -4.89 -7.72 -4.56
CA ALA A 144 -5.98 -7.29 -3.70
C ALA A 144 -6.36 -8.42 -2.71
N SER A 145 -6.50 -8.04 -1.44
CA SER A 145 -6.78 -8.98 -0.35
C SER A 145 -7.88 -8.51 0.60
N SER A 146 -8.54 -7.41 0.24
CA SER A 146 -9.48 -6.71 1.11
C SER A 146 -10.89 -6.61 0.51
N PRO A 147 -11.60 -7.70 0.21
CA PRO A 147 -12.91 -7.57 -0.41
C PRO A 147 -13.99 -7.00 0.52
N TYR A 148 -13.74 -6.96 1.83
CA TYR A 148 -14.68 -6.46 2.84
C TYR A 148 -14.15 -5.24 3.58
N TYR A 149 -15.07 -4.36 3.96
CA TYR A 149 -14.86 -3.33 4.98
C TYR A 149 -16.14 -3.20 5.81
N ASP A 150 -16.01 -3.12 7.13
CA ASP A 150 -17.14 -3.09 8.06
C ASP A 150 -18.18 -4.22 7.84
N GLY A 151 -17.68 -5.42 7.52
CA GLY A 151 -18.49 -6.61 7.28
C GLY A 151 -19.32 -6.56 6.01
N GLN A 152 -19.07 -5.60 5.10
CA GLN A 152 -19.73 -5.47 3.82
C GLN A 152 -18.72 -5.64 2.69
N ARG A 153 -19.09 -6.38 1.65
CA ARG A 153 -18.29 -6.46 0.43
C ARG A 153 -18.44 -5.15 -0.34
N LEU A 154 -17.41 -4.30 -0.35
CA LEU A 154 -17.50 -2.98 -0.99
C LEU A 154 -16.90 -2.97 -2.39
N ALA A 155 -15.76 -3.63 -2.56
CA ALA A 155 -14.95 -3.57 -3.77
C ALA A 155 -13.99 -4.76 -3.83
N HIS A 156 -13.32 -4.98 -4.96
CA HIS A 156 -12.22 -5.93 -5.07
C HIS A 156 -11.06 -5.57 -4.12
N SER A 157 -10.68 -4.30 -4.04
CA SER A 157 -9.85 -3.75 -2.94
C SER A 157 -10.65 -2.71 -2.16
N SER A 158 -11.28 -3.16 -1.06
CA SER A 158 -12.01 -2.26 -0.16
C SER A 158 -11.05 -1.31 0.56
N ARG A 159 -9.80 -1.70 0.82
CA ARG A 159 -8.76 -0.80 1.33
C ARG A 159 -8.62 0.42 0.40
N ALA A 160 -8.31 0.21 -0.88
CA ALA A 160 -8.15 1.31 -1.82
C ALA A 160 -9.46 2.11 -2.01
N TYR A 161 -10.60 1.41 -2.06
CA TYR A 161 -11.92 2.03 -2.20
C TYR A 161 -12.21 3.02 -1.06
N VAL A 162 -12.10 2.58 0.19
CA VAL A 162 -12.42 3.46 1.33
C VAL A 162 -11.41 4.59 1.46
N TYR A 163 -10.14 4.32 1.19
CA TYR A 163 -9.07 5.30 1.27
C TYR A 163 -9.26 6.46 0.29
N ARG A 164 -9.81 6.19 -0.90
CA ARG A 164 -9.96 7.18 -1.98
C ARG A 164 -11.37 7.78 -2.09
N TYR A 165 -12.42 7.02 -1.78
CA TYR A 165 -13.78 7.44 -2.14
C TYR A 165 -14.71 7.70 -0.96
N GLU A 166 -14.50 7.06 0.19
CA GLU A 166 -15.40 7.19 1.37
C GLU A 166 -14.91 8.18 2.40
N THR A 167 -13.64 8.54 2.29
CA THR A 167 -13.03 9.53 3.13
C THR A 167 -13.41 10.93 2.64
N GLY A 168 -14.01 11.75 3.51
CA GLY A 168 -14.70 13.00 3.14
C GLY A 168 -13.93 13.89 2.14
N ARG A 169 -14.68 14.57 1.25
CA ARG A 169 -14.14 15.39 0.13
C ARG A 169 -13.09 16.42 0.53
N GLU A 170 -13.10 16.88 1.78
CA GLU A 170 -12.08 17.80 2.31
C GLU A 170 -10.66 17.20 2.29
N PHE A 171 -10.56 15.87 2.22
CA PHE A 171 -9.29 15.15 2.30
C PHE A 171 -8.84 14.44 1.02
N SER A 172 -9.64 14.47 -0.05
CA SER A 172 -9.34 13.74 -1.29
C SER A 172 -7.96 14.11 -1.85
N ARG A 173 -7.59 15.40 -1.80
CA ARG A 173 -6.29 15.88 -2.29
C ARG A 173 -5.07 15.28 -1.59
N TYR A 174 -5.23 14.76 -0.37
CA TYR A 174 -4.14 14.13 0.39
C TYR A 174 -4.02 12.63 0.12
N ARG A 175 -4.98 11.99 -0.57
CA ARG A 175 -5.04 10.53 -0.67
C ARG A 175 -5.32 10.00 -2.07
N ASP A 176 -6.02 10.78 -2.89
CA ASP A 176 -6.33 10.41 -4.26
C ASP A 176 -5.06 10.28 -5.10
N LEU A 177 -5.18 9.54 -6.19
CA LEU A 177 -4.14 9.52 -7.21
C LEU A 177 -3.91 10.94 -7.74
N TRP A 178 -2.65 11.37 -7.79
CA TRP A 178 -2.28 12.68 -8.30
C TRP A 178 -2.08 12.63 -9.82
N GLU A 179 -2.45 13.73 -10.49
CA GLU A 179 -2.16 13.92 -11.92
C GLU A 179 -0.65 13.79 -12.18
N TYR A 180 -0.31 13.33 -13.39
CA TYR A 180 1.07 13.32 -13.87
C TYR A 180 1.73 14.70 -13.71
N THR A 181 3.05 14.69 -13.64
CA THR A 181 3.85 15.91 -13.53
C THR A 181 4.82 16.04 -14.69
N ASP A 182 4.97 17.26 -15.19
CA ASP A 182 5.95 17.59 -16.23
C ASP A 182 7.33 17.88 -15.63
N SER A 183 7.41 18.16 -14.33
CA SER A 183 8.66 18.56 -13.69
C SER A 183 8.67 18.43 -12.17
N MET A 184 9.88 18.31 -11.62
CA MET A 184 10.09 18.40 -10.17
C MET A 184 9.59 19.71 -9.55
N ASN A 185 9.60 20.82 -10.29
CA ASN A 185 9.13 22.09 -9.77
C ASN A 185 7.62 22.08 -9.54
N GLU A 186 6.87 21.48 -10.47
CA GLU A 186 5.43 21.35 -10.37
C GLU A 186 5.05 20.42 -9.21
N TRP A 187 5.66 19.23 -9.13
CA TRP A 187 5.46 18.30 -8.02
C TRP A 187 5.73 18.96 -6.66
N ASN A 188 6.87 19.64 -6.51
CA ASN A 188 7.24 20.31 -5.26
C ASN A 188 6.30 21.47 -4.91
N THR A 189 5.79 22.19 -5.91
CA THR A 189 4.80 23.26 -5.69
C THR A 189 3.50 22.65 -5.16
N ARG A 190 2.99 21.59 -5.80
CA ARG A 190 1.79 20.87 -5.36
C ARG A 190 1.93 20.34 -3.93
N LEU A 191 3.09 19.78 -3.59
CA LEU A 191 3.41 19.30 -2.24
C LEU A 191 3.44 20.42 -1.21
N ALA A 192 4.11 21.55 -1.52
CA ALA A 192 4.19 22.70 -0.62
C ALA A 192 2.80 23.32 -0.37
N ASP A 193 2.01 23.51 -1.42
CA ASP A 193 0.64 24.03 -1.31
C ASP A 193 -0.23 23.10 -0.45
N THR A 194 -0.13 21.78 -0.68
CA THR A 194 -0.88 20.77 0.09
C THR A 194 -0.47 20.76 1.57
N TYR A 195 0.82 20.88 1.86
CA TYR A 195 1.33 20.97 3.24
C TYR A 195 0.81 22.22 3.96
N GLU A 196 0.86 23.39 3.30
CA GLU A 196 0.38 24.64 3.88
C GLU A 196 -1.13 24.63 4.16
N GLU A 197 -1.91 24.06 3.26
CA GLU A 197 -3.35 23.88 3.48
C GLU A 197 -3.64 22.94 4.64
N LEU A 198 -2.92 21.82 4.76
CA LEU A 198 -3.07 20.90 5.89
C LEU A 198 -2.70 21.58 7.21
N ARG A 199 -1.68 22.44 7.20
CA ARG A 199 -1.27 23.26 8.36
C ARG A 199 -2.36 24.24 8.77
N VAL A 200 -3.00 24.90 7.82
CA VAL A 200 -4.17 25.79 8.07
C VAL A 200 -5.32 24.98 8.67
N LEU A 201 -5.66 23.83 8.09
CA LEU A 201 -6.71 22.95 8.61
C LEU A 201 -6.40 22.47 10.03
N ALA A 202 -5.14 22.13 10.31
CA ALA A 202 -4.70 21.74 11.64
C ALA A 202 -4.94 22.86 12.67
N ALA A 203 -4.59 24.11 12.31
CA ALA A 203 -4.84 25.27 13.15
C ALA A 203 -6.33 25.51 13.42
N GLU A 204 -7.19 25.36 12.41
CA GLU A 204 -8.65 25.45 12.55
C GLU A 204 -9.22 24.38 13.49
N ARG A 205 -8.57 23.19 13.53
CA ARG A 205 -8.90 22.09 14.45
C ARG A 205 -8.20 22.22 15.82
N GLY A 206 -7.59 23.36 16.10
CA GLY A 206 -6.98 23.66 17.40
C GLY A 206 -5.64 22.97 17.65
N ILE A 207 -4.96 22.52 16.60
CA ILE A 207 -3.59 21.98 16.66
C ILE A 207 -2.63 23.16 16.52
N ASP A 208 -1.77 23.37 17.51
CA ASP A 208 -0.75 24.42 17.43
C ASP A 208 0.37 24.06 16.45
N GLU A 209 1.00 25.08 15.89
CA GLU A 209 2.04 24.97 14.85
C GLU A 209 3.22 24.10 15.29
N ALA A 210 3.70 24.27 16.53
CA ALA A 210 4.82 23.50 17.04
C ALA A 210 4.49 22.01 17.22
N THR A 211 3.24 21.67 17.52
CA THR A 211 2.77 20.28 17.54
C THR A 211 2.63 19.72 16.12
N PHE A 212 2.12 20.51 15.17
CA PHE A 212 1.98 20.09 13.78
C PHE A 212 3.35 19.79 13.14
N GLU A 213 4.28 20.74 13.18
CA GLU A 213 5.61 20.63 12.57
C GLU A 213 6.50 19.55 13.19
N ARG A 214 6.20 19.12 14.43
CA ARG A 214 6.92 18.02 15.08
C ARG A 214 6.62 16.66 14.45
N HIS A 215 5.44 16.50 13.87
CA HIS A 215 4.93 15.19 13.46
C HIS A 215 4.55 15.11 11.99
N ILE A 216 4.36 16.26 11.33
CA ILE A 216 4.00 16.36 9.92
C ILE A 216 5.09 17.13 9.20
N GLU A 217 5.63 16.49 8.17
CA GLU A 217 6.58 17.03 7.21
C GLU A 217 5.90 17.14 5.85
N PRO A 218 6.41 17.96 4.91
CA PRO A 218 5.83 18.07 3.57
C PRO A 218 5.60 16.71 2.91
N GLU A 219 6.59 15.82 2.93
CA GLU A 219 6.48 14.49 2.30
C GLU A 219 5.40 13.59 2.93
N ASN A 220 5.09 13.75 4.22
CA ASN A 220 4.13 12.90 4.93
C ASN A 220 2.76 13.56 5.16
N SER A 221 2.58 14.78 4.62
CA SER A 221 1.28 15.46 4.54
C SER A 221 0.35 14.85 3.48
N VAL A 222 0.93 14.11 2.54
CA VAL A 222 0.23 13.38 1.50
C VAL A 222 0.41 11.88 1.71
N LEU A 223 -0.71 11.17 1.61
CA LEU A 223 -0.84 9.73 1.71
C LEU A 223 -1.28 9.16 0.36
N THR A 224 -0.84 9.80 -0.73
CA THR A 224 -1.13 9.40 -2.10
C THR A 224 -0.47 8.04 -2.43
N PRO A 225 -0.96 7.32 -3.45
CA PRO A 225 -0.40 6.02 -3.85
C PRO A 225 1.07 6.09 -4.31
N VAL A 226 1.54 7.25 -4.74
CA VAL A 226 2.94 7.52 -5.09
C VAL A 226 3.42 8.71 -4.28
N ARG A 227 4.58 8.59 -3.65
CA ARG A 227 5.17 9.61 -2.80
C ARG A 227 6.65 9.79 -3.10
N LEU A 228 7.07 11.03 -3.26
CA LEU A 228 8.48 11.37 -3.26
C LEU A 228 8.97 11.55 -1.82
N ARG A 229 9.99 10.81 -1.41
CA ARG A 229 10.66 11.03 -0.13
C ARG A 229 11.75 12.06 -0.29
N LEU A 230 11.80 13.06 0.58
CA LEU A 230 12.84 14.08 0.68
C LEU A 230 13.93 13.63 1.67
N GLY A 231 13.53 12.99 2.77
CA GLY A 231 14.43 12.47 3.81
C GLY A 231 15.18 11.19 3.42
N SER A 232 14.53 10.29 2.67
CA SER A 232 15.17 9.15 1.99
C SER A 232 15.25 9.42 0.48
N PRO A 233 16.31 8.99 -0.22
CA PRO A 233 16.48 9.27 -1.65
C PRO A 233 15.61 8.38 -2.56
N THR A 234 14.35 8.12 -2.16
CA THR A 234 13.46 7.15 -2.83
C THR A 234 12.18 7.78 -3.38
N VAL A 235 11.58 7.11 -4.38
CA VAL A 235 10.17 7.22 -4.73
C VAL A 235 9.46 6.03 -4.12
N GLU A 236 8.46 6.28 -3.29
CA GLU A 236 7.68 5.28 -2.57
C GLU A 236 6.36 5.04 -3.30
N TRP A 237 6.05 3.77 -3.55
CA TRP A 237 4.81 3.30 -4.16
C TRP A 237 4.00 2.50 -3.14
N ARG A 238 2.72 2.82 -2.98
CA ARG A 238 1.88 2.45 -1.82
C ARG A 238 0.52 1.87 -2.23
N ALA A 239 0.32 1.66 -3.53
CA ALA A 239 -0.93 1.19 -4.09
C ALA A 239 -1.34 -0.20 -3.56
N PRO A 240 -0.45 -1.21 -3.48
CA PRO A 240 -0.85 -2.57 -3.15
C PRO A 240 -1.41 -2.73 -1.73
N ASP A 241 -2.34 -3.67 -1.57
CA ASP A 241 -2.77 -4.14 -0.25
C ASP A 241 -1.63 -4.94 0.42
N ALA A 242 -1.77 -5.19 1.72
CA ALA A 242 -1.08 -6.31 2.35
C ALA A 242 -1.52 -7.61 1.66
N ALA A 243 -0.60 -8.50 1.28
CA ALA A 243 -0.92 -9.75 0.61
C ALA A 243 0.05 -10.86 1.03
N LEU A 244 -0.06 -12.05 0.42
CA LEU A 244 0.91 -13.11 0.65
C LEU A 244 2.30 -12.67 0.17
N PRO A 245 3.37 -12.95 0.92
CA PRO A 245 4.74 -12.60 0.54
C PRO A 245 5.12 -13.02 -0.88
N SER A 246 4.75 -14.24 -1.31
CA SER A 246 5.03 -14.73 -2.66
C SER A 246 4.37 -13.89 -3.76
N GLN A 247 3.15 -13.39 -3.50
CA GLN A 247 2.43 -12.50 -4.41
C GLN A 247 3.08 -11.12 -4.48
N LEU A 248 3.53 -10.60 -3.33
CA LEU A 248 4.23 -9.32 -3.27
C LEU A 248 5.60 -9.37 -3.95
N LEU A 249 6.34 -10.48 -3.82
CA LEU A 249 7.62 -10.67 -4.49
C LEU A 249 7.46 -10.80 -6.02
N ALA A 250 6.43 -11.49 -6.49
CA ALA A 250 6.10 -11.52 -7.92
C ALA A 250 5.76 -10.12 -8.44
N LEU A 251 4.95 -9.37 -7.68
CA LEU A 251 4.61 -7.98 -8.00
C LEU A 251 5.85 -7.09 -8.08
N LEU A 252 6.76 -7.29 -7.13
CA LEU A 252 8.00 -6.54 -7.04
C LEU A 252 8.89 -6.78 -8.25
N GLU A 253 8.99 -8.03 -8.73
CA GLU A 253 9.70 -8.39 -9.97
C GLU A 253 9.13 -7.64 -11.19
N ASP A 254 7.81 -7.71 -11.39
CA ASP A 254 7.14 -7.09 -12.54
C ASP A 254 7.25 -5.55 -12.50
N VAL A 255 7.00 -4.93 -11.35
CA VAL A 255 7.08 -3.46 -11.20
C VAL A 255 8.51 -2.96 -11.29
N THR A 256 9.49 -3.71 -10.76
CA THR A 256 10.92 -3.35 -10.92
C THR A 256 11.34 -3.42 -12.37
N THR A 257 10.86 -4.41 -13.11
CA THR A 257 11.07 -4.53 -14.56
C THR A 257 10.46 -3.34 -15.29
N ALA A 258 9.23 -2.97 -14.94
CA ALA A 258 8.55 -1.81 -15.51
C ALA A 258 9.29 -0.50 -15.22
N VAL A 259 9.71 -0.25 -13.98
CA VAL A 259 10.47 0.95 -13.62
C VAL A 259 11.85 0.97 -14.32
N SER A 260 12.49 -0.18 -14.46
CA SER A 260 13.76 -0.31 -15.20
C SER A 260 13.59 -0.02 -16.70
N ALA A 261 12.36 -0.06 -17.23
CA ALA A 261 12.08 0.31 -18.61
C ALA A 261 12.48 1.76 -18.91
N LEU A 262 12.46 2.64 -17.91
CA LEU A 262 12.85 4.05 -18.03
C LEU A 262 14.38 4.25 -18.17
N ASP A 263 15.19 3.22 -17.99
CA ASP A 263 16.65 3.33 -18.13
C ASP A 263 17.02 3.65 -19.60
N GLY A 264 17.22 4.94 -19.89
CA GLY A 264 17.58 5.43 -21.21
C GLY A 264 16.40 5.72 -22.15
N ARG A 265 15.16 5.65 -21.65
CA ARG A 265 13.93 6.00 -22.38
C ARG A 265 13.15 7.08 -21.63
N SER A 266 12.45 7.94 -22.37
CA SER A 266 11.52 8.91 -21.79
C SER A 266 10.11 8.32 -21.70
N LEU A 267 9.32 8.88 -20.80
CA LEU A 267 7.89 8.61 -20.71
C LEU A 267 7.07 9.66 -21.47
N GLU A 268 6.06 9.22 -22.21
CA GLU A 268 5.12 10.07 -22.94
C GLU A 268 3.66 9.70 -22.61
N ILE A 269 2.77 10.68 -22.68
CA ILE A 269 1.32 10.46 -22.57
C ILE A 269 0.76 10.26 -23.97
N GLY A 270 0.09 9.13 -24.22
CA GLY A 270 -0.43 8.76 -25.54
C GLY A 270 -1.64 7.82 -25.48
N GLU A 271 -2.26 7.59 -26.64
CA GLU A 271 -3.50 6.79 -26.75
C GLU A 271 -3.25 5.27 -26.69
N GLU A 272 -2.04 4.81 -27.01
CA GLU A 272 -1.66 3.39 -27.04
C GLU A 272 -0.59 3.14 -25.99
N PRO A 273 -0.95 2.64 -24.78
CA PRO A 273 0.02 2.29 -23.76
C PRO A 273 0.98 1.21 -24.26
N ASP A 274 2.27 1.39 -24.00
CA ASP A 274 3.32 0.47 -24.42
C ASP A 274 4.58 0.69 -23.58
N ILE A 275 5.05 -0.35 -22.90
CA ILE A 275 6.30 -0.31 -22.12
C ILE A 275 7.54 -0.77 -22.91
N ASP A 276 7.33 -1.49 -24.02
CA ASP A 276 8.40 -2.08 -24.83
C ASP A 276 8.83 -1.19 -26.00
N GLY A 277 8.09 -0.10 -26.25
CA GLY A 277 8.38 0.90 -27.26
C GLY A 277 9.72 1.63 -27.08
N GLU A 278 10.10 2.42 -28.11
CA GLU A 278 11.28 3.31 -28.04
C GLU A 278 11.12 4.36 -26.94
N THR A 279 9.88 4.79 -26.69
CA THR A 279 9.42 5.57 -25.53
C THR A 279 8.42 4.75 -24.74
N VAL A 280 8.37 4.94 -23.42
CA VAL A 280 7.32 4.34 -22.58
C VAL A 280 6.08 5.20 -22.71
N THR A 281 4.97 4.63 -23.14
CA THR A 281 3.70 5.36 -23.34
C THR A 281 2.69 4.97 -22.27
N VAL A 282 2.12 5.97 -21.60
CA VAL A 282 1.04 5.81 -20.60
C VAL A 282 -0.23 6.55 -21.05
N PRO A 283 -1.43 6.11 -20.63
CA PRO A 283 -2.67 6.72 -21.08
C PRO A 283 -2.86 8.11 -20.48
N ALA A 284 -3.80 8.89 -21.02
CA ALA A 284 -4.23 10.15 -20.41
C ALA A 284 -4.71 9.92 -18.97
N PHE A 285 -4.54 10.92 -18.10
CA PHE A 285 -4.82 10.74 -16.67
C PHE A 285 -6.30 10.41 -16.39
N GLU A 286 -7.22 10.99 -17.16
CA GLU A 286 -8.65 10.66 -17.06
C GLU A 286 -8.93 9.18 -17.36
N GLU A 287 -8.28 8.63 -18.39
CA GLU A 287 -8.40 7.22 -18.76
C GLU A 287 -7.78 6.31 -17.70
N LEU A 288 -6.60 6.69 -17.17
CA LEU A 288 -5.97 5.99 -16.05
C LEU A 288 -6.90 5.95 -14.83
N ARG A 289 -7.59 7.06 -14.52
CA ARG A 289 -8.51 7.12 -13.37
C ARG A 289 -9.69 6.17 -13.53
N ASP A 290 -10.22 6.02 -14.74
CA ASP A 290 -11.29 5.08 -15.02
C ASP A 290 -10.80 3.64 -14.88
N LEU A 291 -9.64 3.29 -15.46
CA LEU A 291 -8.99 1.98 -15.30
C LEU A 291 -8.68 1.67 -13.83
N THR A 292 -8.18 2.64 -13.09
CA THR A 292 -7.88 2.53 -11.67
C THR A 292 -9.14 2.27 -10.85
N ARG A 293 -10.23 2.98 -11.16
CA ARG A 293 -11.51 2.77 -10.48
C ARG A 293 -12.05 1.36 -10.77
N GLU A 294 -11.96 0.92 -12.01
CA GLU A 294 -12.34 -0.43 -12.43
C GLU A 294 -11.50 -1.49 -11.70
N ALA A 295 -10.18 -1.32 -11.63
CA ALA A 295 -9.28 -2.19 -10.88
C ALA A 295 -9.61 -2.25 -9.37
N ILE A 296 -9.98 -1.12 -8.76
CA ILE A 296 -10.38 -1.08 -7.35
C ILE A 296 -11.70 -1.79 -7.12
N VAL A 297 -12.72 -1.50 -7.93
CA VAL A 297 -14.09 -1.95 -7.69
C VAL A 297 -14.32 -3.38 -8.18
N GLU A 298 -13.87 -3.68 -9.39
CA GLU A 298 -14.18 -4.91 -10.13
C GLU A 298 -12.98 -5.86 -10.22
N GLY A 299 -11.75 -5.36 -9.99
CA GLY A 299 -10.54 -6.16 -10.03
C GLY A 299 -10.02 -6.36 -11.44
N ARG A 300 -9.73 -7.60 -11.81
CA ARG A 300 -9.11 -7.94 -13.10
C ARG A 300 -10.16 -8.09 -14.21
N THR A 301 -10.68 -6.97 -14.70
CA THR A 301 -11.54 -6.98 -15.88
C THR A 301 -10.70 -7.11 -17.17
N PRO A 302 -11.29 -7.46 -18.31
CA PRO A 302 -10.56 -7.52 -19.58
C PRO A 302 -9.87 -6.20 -19.96
N ALA A 303 -10.40 -5.05 -19.56
CA ALA A 303 -9.78 -3.75 -19.82
C ALA A 303 -8.55 -3.52 -18.93
N VAL A 304 -8.66 -3.88 -17.65
CA VAL A 304 -7.54 -3.83 -16.69
C VAL A 304 -6.44 -4.81 -17.10
N GLU A 305 -6.79 -6.06 -17.41
CA GLU A 305 -5.83 -7.09 -17.85
C GLU A 305 -5.12 -6.66 -19.15
N ALA A 306 -5.85 -6.18 -20.16
CA ALA A 306 -5.24 -5.70 -21.40
C ALA A 306 -4.31 -4.50 -21.18
N TYR A 307 -4.65 -3.60 -20.26
CA TYR A 307 -3.79 -2.48 -19.89
C TYR A 307 -2.50 -2.96 -19.20
N LEU A 308 -2.62 -3.86 -18.21
CA LEU A 308 -1.47 -4.40 -17.49
C LEU A 308 -0.54 -5.21 -18.41
N ASP A 309 -1.10 -5.98 -19.33
CA ASP A 309 -0.33 -6.70 -20.35
C ASP A 309 0.46 -5.72 -21.24
N ALA A 310 -0.14 -4.59 -21.65
CA ALA A 310 0.54 -3.54 -22.41
C ALA A 310 1.64 -2.82 -21.61
N MET A 311 1.51 -2.81 -20.28
CA MET A 311 2.53 -2.34 -19.34
C MET A 311 3.54 -3.44 -18.95
N GLY A 312 3.53 -4.59 -19.65
CA GLY A 312 4.51 -5.67 -19.49
C GLY A 312 4.27 -6.57 -18.28
N ILE A 313 3.07 -6.57 -17.71
CA ILE A 313 2.72 -7.33 -16.50
C ILE A 313 1.77 -8.47 -16.87
N ASP A 314 2.22 -9.72 -16.70
CA ASP A 314 1.40 -10.91 -16.96
C ASP A 314 0.40 -11.13 -15.82
N SER A 315 -0.79 -10.53 -15.99
CA SER A 315 -1.90 -10.60 -15.05
C SER A 315 -2.36 -12.05 -14.76
N GLY A 316 -2.12 -12.99 -15.68
CA GLY A 316 -2.50 -14.40 -15.55
C GLY A 316 -1.69 -15.18 -14.51
N ARG A 317 -0.53 -14.65 -14.07
CA ARG A 317 0.30 -15.27 -13.01
C ARG A 317 -0.26 -15.05 -11.60
N TYR A 318 -1.26 -14.21 -11.44
CA TYR A 318 -1.79 -13.78 -10.15
C TYR A 318 -3.11 -14.45 -9.79
N SER A 319 -3.34 -14.64 -8.50
CA SER A 319 -4.59 -15.14 -7.91
C SER A 319 -4.89 -14.32 -6.65
N PRO A 320 -5.42 -13.09 -6.78
CA PRO A 320 -5.60 -12.19 -5.65
C PRO A 320 -6.55 -12.80 -4.61
N LEU A 321 -6.23 -12.62 -3.33
CA LEU A 321 -7.03 -13.19 -2.25
C LEU A 321 -8.48 -12.70 -2.27
N SER A 322 -8.74 -11.49 -2.77
CA SER A 322 -10.09 -10.94 -2.92
C SER A 322 -11.03 -11.77 -3.80
N GLU A 323 -10.50 -12.48 -4.80
CA GLU A 323 -11.25 -13.41 -5.65
C GLU A 323 -11.56 -14.73 -4.91
N GLU A 324 -10.65 -15.15 -4.03
CA GLU A 324 -10.75 -16.43 -3.31
C GLU A 324 -11.63 -16.35 -2.07
N ILE A 325 -11.66 -15.20 -1.39
CA ILE A 325 -12.52 -14.97 -0.23
C ILE A 325 -13.98 -14.94 -0.71
N ALA A 326 -14.68 -16.06 -0.64
CA ALA A 326 -16.10 -16.16 -1.00
C ALA A 326 -16.97 -16.31 0.26
N ALA A 327 -17.42 -15.19 0.84
CA ALA A 327 -18.26 -15.17 2.04
C ALA A 327 -19.58 -14.38 1.88
N GLY A 328 -20.03 -14.18 0.64
CA GLY A 328 -21.26 -13.45 0.32
C GLY A 328 -21.14 -11.92 0.45
N GLU A 329 -22.26 -11.21 0.41
CA GLU A 329 -22.26 -9.73 0.47
C GLU A 329 -21.94 -9.16 1.86
N ARG A 330 -22.20 -9.95 2.92
CA ARG A 330 -21.98 -9.52 4.30
C ARG A 330 -21.42 -10.64 5.13
N ILE A 331 -20.58 -10.27 6.08
CA ILE A 331 -20.00 -11.15 7.09
C ILE A 331 -20.17 -10.53 8.47
N ASP A 332 -20.29 -11.37 9.49
CA ASP A 332 -20.28 -10.96 10.90
C ASP A 332 -18.90 -11.19 11.54
N HIS A 333 -18.76 -10.85 12.82
CA HIS A 333 -17.50 -11.02 13.55
C HIS A 333 -17.09 -12.49 13.71
N GLU A 334 -18.02 -13.44 13.71
CA GLU A 334 -17.69 -14.86 13.81
C GLU A 334 -17.02 -15.31 12.51
N ARG A 335 -17.65 -15.01 11.37
CA ARG A 335 -17.09 -15.31 10.05
C ARG A 335 -15.78 -14.57 9.79
N ALA A 336 -15.65 -13.31 10.25
CA ALA A 336 -14.40 -12.57 10.14
C ALA A 336 -13.24 -13.24 10.90
N ARG A 337 -13.49 -13.81 12.09
CA ARG A 337 -12.48 -14.55 12.85
C ARG A 337 -12.05 -15.83 12.14
N GLU A 338 -13.00 -16.58 11.59
CA GLU A 338 -12.71 -17.78 10.80
C GLU A 338 -11.82 -17.45 9.59
N LEU A 339 -12.19 -16.41 8.83
CA LEU A 339 -11.40 -15.96 7.68
C LEU A 339 -9.99 -15.52 8.12
N ARG A 340 -9.85 -14.72 9.18
CA ARG A 340 -8.53 -14.33 9.67
C ARG A 340 -7.65 -15.54 10.04
N LEU A 341 -8.21 -16.57 10.68
CA LEU A 341 -7.49 -17.81 11.00
C LEU A 341 -7.11 -18.61 9.74
N GLU A 342 -8.01 -18.69 8.76
CA GLU A 342 -7.76 -19.33 7.46
C GLU A 342 -6.59 -18.66 6.73
N TYR A 343 -6.61 -17.34 6.61
CA TYR A 343 -5.57 -16.59 5.92
C TYR A 343 -4.27 -16.48 6.71
N ALA A 344 -4.34 -16.57 8.04
CA ALA A 344 -3.14 -16.75 8.86
C ALA A 344 -2.42 -18.07 8.61
N ALA A 345 -3.19 -19.17 8.45
CA ALA A 345 -2.60 -20.45 8.10
C ALA A 345 -1.92 -20.40 6.72
N ARG A 346 -2.56 -19.73 5.75
CA ARG A 346 -1.99 -19.52 4.40
C ARG A 346 -0.72 -18.69 4.42
N LEU A 347 -0.67 -17.60 5.20
CA LEU A 347 0.55 -16.80 5.33
C LEU A 347 1.72 -17.63 5.84
N ARG A 348 1.48 -18.43 6.89
CA ARG A 348 2.52 -19.31 7.44
C ARG A 348 3.01 -20.35 6.43
N GLU A 349 2.10 -20.93 5.65
CA GLU A 349 2.44 -21.87 4.58
C GLU A 349 3.24 -21.19 3.46
N ASP A 350 2.86 -19.97 3.10
CA ASP A 350 3.54 -19.16 2.08
C ASP A 350 4.96 -18.79 2.52
N VAL A 351 5.14 -18.28 3.74
CA VAL A 351 6.46 -17.97 4.32
C VAL A 351 7.37 -19.21 4.35
N ALA A 352 6.82 -20.38 4.68
CA ALA A 352 7.59 -21.63 4.68
C ALA A 352 7.98 -22.11 3.28
N ALA A 353 7.29 -21.63 2.22
CA ALA A 353 7.49 -22.01 0.83
C ALA A 353 8.31 -21.00 0.01
N LEU A 354 8.50 -19.77 0.51
CA LEU A 354 9.59 -18.89 0.08
C LEU A 354 10.93 -19.62 0.20
#